data_AF-A0A414FZT5-F1
#
_entry.id   AF-A0A414FZT5-F1
#
_cell.length_a   1.000
_cell.length_b   1.000
_cell.length_c   1.000
_cell.angle_alpha   90.00
_cell.angle_beta   90.00
_cell.angle_gamma   90.00
#
_symmetry.space_group_name_H-M   'P 1'
#
loop_
_entity.id
_entity.type
_entity.pdbx_description
1 polymer ?
#
loop_
_entity_poly.entity_id
_entity_poly.type
_entity_poly.pdbx_seq_one_letter_code
_entity_poly.pdbx_strand_id
1 'polypeptide(L)'
;MRIPVDSVVDAVKMGASVQGDVDAPVRVAVYLDAGAPSHIVSCLRDALVPQTTSGLVRVARLDAPVFSVKADTDVALVVSSGSPLLQDRVQQIVIAGVPTVILCESSVEVPFIQQDTAMLGLIAASDATRLLSSLARWILDRTDKDTAFAANFAFMRIAAAMRVVRSATMANLATGALFFMPGADFPVMTMTQLGMMLKLAGVFGKPMRVERAYEAAMVLAGALALRAGARAVARRIGRPGVVFKALVAGAGTFGMGCCLSAYYERDIDYGPLNDFFRGAYSRAKTLLAPAPQAVV
;
A
#
# COMPACT_ATOMS: atom_id res chain seq x y z
N MET A 1 -4.03 4.56 33.12
CA MET A 1 -4.76 4.66 31.83
C MET A 1 -5.11 3.23 31.41
N ARG A 2 -6.38 2.81 31.55
CA ARG A 2 -6.81 1.46 31.14
C ARG A 2 -6.98 1.47 29.62
N ILE A 3 -6.17 0.69 28.90
CA ILE A 3 -6.40 0.45 27.47
C ILE A 3 -7.69 -0.41 27.41
N PRO A 4 -8.76 0.05 26.73
CA PRO A 4 -9.97 -0.74 26.60
C PRO A 4 -9.65 -2.05 25.87
N VAL A 5 -10.15 -3.17 26.37
CA VAL A 5 -9.93 -4.51 25.78
C VAL A 5 -10.44 -4.53 24.33
N ASP A 6 -11.53 -3.81 24.05
CA ASP A 6 -12.13 -3.69 22.71
C ASP A 6 -11.15 -3.10 21.68
N SER A 7 -10.36 -2.10 22.07
CA SER A 7 -9.38 -1.47 21.18
C SER A 7 -8.23 -2.41 20.80
N VAL A 8 -7.88 -3.35 21.68
CA VAL A 8 -6.86 -4.37 21.39
C VAL A 8 -7.42 -5.40 20.43
N VAL A 9 -8.67 -5.82 20.62
CA VAL A 9 -9.37 -6.75 19.73
C VAL A 9 -9.51 -6.16 18.32
N ASP A 10 -9.88 -4.89 18.21
CA ASP A 10 -10.00 -4.21 16.91
C ASP A 10 -8.66 -4.09 16.19
N ALA A 11 -7.57 -3.82 16.91
CA ALA A 11 -6.22 -3.80 16.36
C ALA A 11 -5.81 -5.17 15.81
N VAL A 12 -6.11 -6.25 16.52
CA VAL A 12 -5.82 -7.62 16.07
C VAL A 12 -6.64 -7.98 14.82
N LYS A 13 -7.93 -7.66 14.81
CA LYS A 13 -8.79 -7.87 13.63
C LYS A 13 -8.28 -7.11 12.41
N MET A 14 -7.85 -5.86 12.60
CA MET A 14 -7.28 -5.04 11.54
C MET A 14 -5.94 -5.59 11.03
N GLY A 15 -5.10 -6.12 11.92
CA GLY A 15 -3.88 -6.81 11.53
C GLY A 15 -4.17 -8.05 10.67
N ALA A 16 -5.15 -8.87 11.09
CA ALA A 16 -5.57 -10.05 10.36
C ALA A 16 -6.19 -9.71 8.99
N SER A 17 -7.00 -8.66 8.89
CA SER A 17 -7.57 -8.24 7.61
C SER A 17 -6.48 -7.77 6.63
N VAL A 18 -5.53 -6.96 7.10
CA VAL A 18 -4.41 -6.51 6.25
C VAL A 18 -3.53 -7.68 5.82
N GLN A 19 -3.29 -8.66 6.70
CA GLN A 19 -2.57 -9.87 6.33
C GLN A 19 -3.31 -10.64 5.24
N GLY A 20 -4.63 -10.77 5.35
CA GLY A 20 -5.48 -11.32 4.29
C GLY A 20 -5.36 -10.55 2.97
N ASP A 21 -5.34 -9.22 3.01
CA ASP A 21 -5.15 -8.38 1.83
C ASP A 21 -3.75 -8.55 1.20
N VAL A 22 -2.71 -8.86 1.99
CA VAL A 22 -1.35 -9.13 1.51
C VAL A 22 -1.26 -10.52 0.86
N ASP A 23 -1.91 -11.51 1.46
CA ASP A 23 -1.90 -12.90 1.01
C ASP A 23 -2.86 -13.17 -0.16
N ALA A 24 -3.65 -12.17 -0.56
CA ALA A 24 -4.55 -12.26 -1.70
C ALA A 24 -3.78 -12.67 -2.99
N PRO A 25 -4.35 -13.57 -3.82
CA PRO A 25 -3.68 -14.02 -5.03
C PRO A 25 -3.57 -12.88 -6.05
N VAL A 26 -2.38 -12.74 -6.63
CA VAL A 26 -2.08 -11.78 -7.69
C VAL A 26 -1.73 -12.53 -8.98
N ARG A 27 -2.40 -12.20 -10.08
CA ARG A 27 -2.27 -12.87 -11.38
C ARG A 27 -2.05 -11.85 -12.48
N VAL A 28 -0.81 -11.75 -12.96
CA VAL A 28 -0.44 -10.85 -14.06
C VAL A 28 -0.21 -11.67 -15.33
N ALA A 29 -0.89 -11.33 -16.41
CA ALA A 29 -0.58 -11.86 -17.74
C ALA A 29 0.30 -10.87 -18.50
N VAL A 30 1.35 -11.35 -19.15
CA VAL A 30 2.25 -10.57 -20.00
C VAL A 30 2.23 -11.20 -21.38
N TYR A 31 1.72 -10.46 -22.35
CA TYR A 31 1.69 -10.86 -23.74
C TYR A 31 2.80 -10.14 -24.50
N LEU A 32 3.69 -10.92 -25.10
CA LEU A 32 4.81 -10.41 -25.89
C LEU A 32 4.51 -10.56 -27.37
N ASP A 33 4.57 -9.45 -28.08
CA ASP A 33 4.57 -9.42 -29.53
C ASP A 33 5.97 -9.77 -30.09
N ALA A 34 6.04 -10.20 -31.34
CA ALA A 34 7.31 -10.53 -32.00
C ALA A 34 8.23 -9.31 -32.13
N GLY A 35 7.63 -8.12 -32.30
CA GLY A 35 8.33 -6.84 -32.36
C GLY A 35 8.53 -6.16 -31.01
N ALA A 36 8.27 -6.84 -29.88
CA ALA A 36 8.32 -6.22 -28.56
C ALA A 36 9.71 -5.59 -28.26
N PRO A 37 9.76 -4.31 -27.82
CA PRO A 37 11.03 -3.64 -27.50
C PRO A 37 11.81 -4.38 -26.41
N SER A 38 13.05 -4.76 -26.70
CA SER A 38 13.87 -5.56 -25.80
C SER A 38 14.13 -4.88 -24.45
N HIS A 39 14.23 -3.55 -24.42
CA HIS A 39 14.43 -2.80 -23.19
C HIS A 39 13.18 -2.80 -22.29
N ILE A 40 11.96 -2.71 -22.84
CA ILE A 40 10.70 -2.87 -22.08
C ILE A 40 10.61 -4.30 -21.55
N VAL A 41 10.85 -5.30 -22.40
CA VAL A 41 10.79 -6.71 -21.98
C VAL A 41 11.78 -7.01 -20.86
N SER A 42 13.01 -6.49 -20.95
CA SER A 42 14.04 -6.66 -19.92
C SER A 42 13.62 -5.96 -18.62
N CYS A 43 13.15 -4.71 -18.71
CA CYS A 43 12.65 -3.97 -17.56
C CYS A 43 11.49 -4.70 -16.84
N LEU A 44 10.52 -5.22 -17.59
CA LEU A 44 9.42 -5.98 -17.02
C LEU A 44 9.86 -7.32 -16.43
N ARG A 45 10.82 -8.01 -17.05
CA ARG A 45 11.39 -9.25 -16.52
C ARG A 45 12.02 -9.02 -15.15
N ASP A 46 12.77 -7.93 -15.01
CA ASP A 46 13.46 -7.59 -13.75
C ASP A 46 12.48 -7.09 -12.68
N ALA A 47 11.42 -6.38 -13.09
CA ALA A 47 10.46 -5.79 -12.17
C ALA A 47 9.33 -6.74 -11.73
N LEU A 48 8.86 -7.63 -12.60
CA LEU A 48 7.75 -8.55 -12.34
C LEU A 48 8.24 -9.87 -11.73
N VAL A 49 9.05 -9.79 -10.68
CA VAL A 49 9.50 -10.94 -9.90
C VAL A 49 8.69 -11.00 -8.60
N PRO A 50 7.73 -11.94 -8.47
CA PRO A 50 6.95 -12.11 -7.25
C PRO A 50 7.84 -12.37 -6.03
N GLN A 51 7.68 -11.57 -4.99
CA GLN A 51 8.40 -11.69 -3.71
C GLN A 51 7.65 -12.55 -2.69
N THR A 52 6.41 -12.96 -2.99
CA THR A 52 5.60 -13.84 -2.15
C THR A 52 5.11 -15.04 -2.96
N THR A 53 4.54 -16.03 -2.27
CA THR A 53 3.96 -17.23 -2.90
C THR A 53 2.56 -16.99 -3.49
N SER A 54 1.96 -15.82 -3.25
CA SER A 54 0.61 -15.51 -3.73
C SER A 54 0.60 -14.91 -5.13
N GLY A 55 1.73 -14.42 -5.65
CA GLY A 55 1.86 -13.85 -6.98
C GLY A 55 2.23 -14.86 -8.06
N LEU A 56 1.67 -14.68 -9.25
CA LEU A 56 1.97 -15.49 -10.42
C LEU A 56 1.96 -14.59 -11.67
N VAL A 57 3.05 -14.66 -12.44
CA VAL A 57 3.20 -13.96 -13.72
C VAL A 57 3.16 -14.98 -14.85
N ARG A 58 2.25 -14.81 -15.80
CA ARG A 58 2.08 -15.68 -16.98
C ARG A 58 2.60 -14.95 -18.19
N VAL A 59 3.60 -15.50 -18.85
CA VAL A 59 4.13 -14.92 -20.09
C VAL A 59 3.65 -15.77 -21.26
N ALA A 60 3.08 -15.12 -22.27
CA ALA A 60 2.63 -15.77 -23.50
C ALA A 60 2.98 -14.89 -24.70
N ARG A 61 3.04 -15.50 -25.89
CA ARG A 61 3.20 -14.75 -27.13
C ARG A 61 1.85 -14.30 -27.66
N LEU A 62 1.80 -13.11 -28.25
CA LEU A 62 0.59 -12.54 -28.84
C LEU A 62 0.17 -13.27 -30.13
N ASP A 63 1.15 -13.78 -30.87
CA ASP A 63 0.99 -14.57 -32.09
C ASP A 63 0.87 -16.09 -31.84
N ALA A 64 0.69 -16.50 -30.58
CA ALA A 64 0.50 -17.91 -30.26
C ALA A 64 -0.72 -18.49 -31.00
N PRO A 65 -0.60 -19.72 -31.55
CA PRO A 65 -1.68 -20.35 -32.31
C PRO A 65 -2.92 -20.61 -31.45
N VAL A 66 -2.72 -20.87 -30.15
CA VAL A 66 -3.80 -20.92 -29.15
C VAL A 66 -3.63 -19.71 -28.23
N PHE A 67 -4.57 -18.78 -28.32
CA PHE A 67 -4.63 -17.59 -27.47
C PHE A 67 -5.83 -17.72 -26.54
N SER A 68 -5.57 -17.78 -25.23
CA SER A 68 -6.61 -17.86 -24.21
C SER A 68 -6.27 -16.96 -23.03
N VAL A 69 -7.25 -16.19 -22.60
CA VAL A 69 -7.14 -15.37 -21.39
C VAL A 69 -7.75 -16.14 -20.24
N LYS A 70 -6.98 -16.34 -19.17
CA LYS A 70 -7.51 -17.06 -18.00
C LYS A 70 -8.39 -16.14 -17.18
N ALA A 71 -9.53 -16.66 -16.71
CA ALA A 71 -10.53 -15.90 -15.97
C ALA A 71 -10.04 -15.35 -14.62
N ASP A 72 -8.99 -15.94 -14.05
CA ASP A 72 -8.39 -15.48 -12.78
C ASP A 72 -7.32 -14.38 -12.98
N THR A 73 -7.15 -13.85 -14.19
CA THR A 73 -6.16 -12.80 -14.49
C THR A 73 -6.61 -11.45 -13.94
N ASP A 74 -5.81 -10.84 -13.07
CA ASP A 74 -6.12 -9.54 -12.48
C ASP A 74 -5.80 -8.40 -13.45
N VAL A 75 -4.68 -8.51 -14.16
CA VAL A 75 -4.21 -7.50 -15.12
C VAL A 75 -3.46 -8.17 -16.27
N ALA A 76 -3.64 -7.64 -17.48
CA ALA A 76 -2.87 -7.99 -18.67
C ALA A 76 -1.94 -6.84 -19.10
N LEU A 77 -0.68 -7.16 -19.37
CA LEU A 77 0.32 -6.28 -19.95
C LEU A 77 0.61 -6.77 -21.36
N VAL A 78 0.49 -5.91 -22.36
CA VAL A 78 0.82 -6.25 -23.75
C VAL A 78 2.00 -5.40 -24.18
N VAL A 79 3.11 -6.03 -24.54
CA VAL A 79 4.30 -5.34 -25.04
C VAL A 79 4.34 -5.48 -26.55
N SER A 80 4.27 -4.38 -27.28
CA SER A 80 4.23 -4.39 -28.75
C SER A 80 4.81 -3.11 -29.34
N SER A 81 5.33 -3.24 -30.57
CA SER A 81 5.72 -2.13 -31.44
C SER A 81 4.86 -2.06 -32.70
N GLY A 82 3.54 -2.16 -32.53
CA GLY A 82 2.56 -1.92 -33.60
C GLY A 82 2.29 -3.11 -34.51
N SER A 83 2.24 -4.33 -33.96
CA SER A 83 1.84 -5.52 -34.72
C SER A 83 0.41 -5.43 -35.25
N PRO A 84 0.13 -5.96 -36.47
CA PRO A 84 -1.22 -5.97 -37.04
C PRO A 84 -2.21 -6.78 -36.21
N LEU A 85 -1.74 -7.75 -35.42
CA LEU A 85 -2.59 -8.57 -34.54
C LEU A 85 -2.92 -7.88 -33.21
N LEU A 86 -2.28 -6.74 -32.91
CA LEU A 86 -2.35 -6.10 -31.60
C LEU A 86 -3.78 -5.73 -31.23
N GLN A 87 -4.51 -5.07 -32.13
CA GLN A 87 -5.86 -4.58 -31.86
C GLN A 87 -6.83 -5.74 -31.59
N ASP A 88 -6.85 -6.76 -32.46
CA ASP A 88 -7.74 -7.91 -32.31
C ASP A 88 -7.48 -8.69 -31.02
N ARG A 89 -6.20 -8.86 -30.66
CA ARG A 89 -5.82 -9.59 -29.44
C ARG A 89 -6.13 -8.80 -28.17
N VAL A 90 -5.85 -7.51 -28.17
CA VAL A 90 -6.23 -6.63 -27.04
C VAL A 90 -7.74 -6.62 -26.86
N GLN A 91 -8.51 -6.58 -27.95
CA GLN A 91 -9.97 -6.66 -27.88
C GLN A 91 -10.44 -7.99 -27.25
N GLN A 92 -9.82 -9.13 -27.60
CA GLN A 92 -10.13 -10.41 -26.96
C GLN A 92 -9.86 -10.39 -25.45
N ILE A 93 -8.78 -9.75 -25.00
CA ILE A 93 -8.46 -9.63 -23.56
C ILE A 93 -9.47 -8.75 -22.84
N VAL A 94 -9.80 -7.59 -23.42
CA VAL A 94 -10.77 -6.65 -22.82
C VAL A 94 -12.17 -7.27 -22.77
N ILE A 95 -12.60 -8.01 -23.80
CA ILE A 95 -13.88 -8.75 -23.80
C ILE A 95 -13.90 -9.83 -22.71
N ALA A 96 -12.77 -10.45 -22.40
CA ALA A 96 -12.64 -11.38 -21.28
C ALA A 96 -12.75 -10.70 -19.90
N GLY A 97 -12.91 -9.37 -19.85
CA GLY A 97 -13.09 -8.59 -18.63
C GLY A 97 -11.79 -8.29 -17.89
N VAL A 98 -10.62 -8.44 -18.55
CA VAL A 98 -9.32 -8.24 -17.92
C VAL A 98 -8.81 -6.81 -18.24
N PRO A 99 -8.53 -5.99 -17.21
CA PRO A 99 -7.87 -4.71 -17.40
C PRO A 99 -6.54 -4.90 -18.14
N THR A 100 -6.36 -4.20 -19.26
CA THR A 100 -5.23 -4.37 -20.17
C THR A 100 -4.48 -3.06 -20.37
N VAL A 101 -3.15 -3.10 -20.29
CA VAL A 101 -2.28 -1.98 -20.65
C VAL A 101 -1.34 -2.37 -21.77
N ILE A 102 -1.17 -1.46 -22.72
CA ILE A 102 -0.20 -1.61 -23.81
C ILE A 102 1.05 -0.82 -23.45
N LEU A 103 2.20 -1.47 -23.57
CA LEU A 103 3.52 -0.95 -23.29
C LEU A 103 4.30 -0.86 -24.59
N CYS A 104 4.68 0.35 -24.99
CA CYS A 104 5.41 0.63 -26.22
C CYS A 104 6.43 1.76 -26.01
N GLU A 105 7.31 1.97 -26.98
CA GLU A 105 8.26 3.09 -26.95
C GLU A 105 7.56 4.42 -27.23
N SER A 106 6.68 4.40 -28.23
CA SER A 106 5.98 5.57 -28.74
C SER A 106 4.49 5.28 -28.89
N SER A 107 3.64 6.23 -28.49
CA SER A 107 2.19 6.13 -28.66
C SER A 107 1.76 6.03 -30.13
N VAL A 108 2.62 6.45 -31.07
CA VAL A 108 2.37 6.36 -32.51
C VAL A 108 2.27 4.91 -32.99
N GLU A 109 2.90 3.97 -32.28
CA GLU A 109 2.84 2.53 -32.59
C GLU A 109 1.46 1.92 -32.28
N VAL A 110 0.62 2.62 -31.51
CA VAL A 110 -0.67 2.12 -31.03
C VAL A 110 -1.78 3.15 -31.33
N PRO A 111 -2.08 3.43 -32.62
CA PRO A 111 -2.96 4.54 -33.00
C PRO A 111 -4.44 4.32 -32.64
N PHE A 112 -4.85 3.08 -32.37
CA PHE A 112 -6.24 2.75 -32.01
C PHE A 112 -6.59 3.13 -30.56
N ILE A 113 -5.60 3.46 -29.71
CA ILE A 113 -5.85 4.00 -28.37
C ILE A 113 -5.63 5.50 -28.40
N GLN A 114 -6.72 6.27 -28.42
CA GLN A 114 -6.65 7.74 -28.34
C GLN A 114 -6.78 8.25 -26.90
N GLN A 115 -7.49 7.51 -26.05
CA GLN A 115 -7.71 7.86 -24.65
C GLN A 115 -7.73 6.60 -23.79
N ASP A 116 -7.21 6.73 -22.57
CA ASP A 116 -7.32 5.69 -21.57
C ASP A 116 -8.79 5.49 -21.16
N THR A 117 -9.18 4.24 -21.02
CA THR A 117 -10.47 3.83 -20.49
C THR A 117 -10.29 3.11 -19.16
N ALA A 118 -11.40 2.74 -18.51
CA ALA A 118 -11.35 1.94 -17.29
C ALA A 118 -10.63 0.60 -17.52
N MET A 119 -10.79 -0.02 -18.70
CA MET A 119 -10.26 -1.36 -19.01
C MET A 119 -9.03 -1.38 -19.91
N LEU A 120 -8.76 -0.31 -20.64
CA LEU A 120 -7.65 -0.24 -21.59
C LEU A 120 -6.83 1.02 -21.34
N GLY A 121 -5.51 0.90 -21.28
CA GLY A 121 -4.63 2.06 -21.29
C GLY A 121 -3.36 1.87 -22.10
N LEU A 122 -2.66 2.97 -22.31
CA LEU A 122 -1.42 3.04 -23.08
C LEU A 122 -0.32 3.71 -22.25
N ILE A 123 0.82 3.04 -22.12
CA ILE A 123 2.02 3.61 -21.51
C ILE A 123 3.12 3.59 -22.57
N ALA A 124 3.37 4.77 -23.13
CA ALA A 124 4.54 5.04 -23.96
C ALA A 124 5.68 5.56 -23.09
N ALA A 125 6.77 4.82 -23.00
CA ALA A 125 7.95 5.23 -22.24
C ALA A 125 9.22 4.63 -22.82
N SER A 126 10.24 5.47 -23.02
CA SER A 126 11.60 5.06 -23.38
C SER A 126 12.51 4.81 -22.17
N ASP A 127 12.09 5.25 -20.98
CA ASP A 127 12.85 5.12 -19.72
C ASP A 127 12.16 4.15 -18.76
N ALA A 128 12.96 3.25 -18.16
CA ALA A 128 12.50 2.23 -17.24
C ALA A 128 11.80 2.82 -15.99
N THR A 129 12.31 3.91 -15.43
CA THR A 129 11.75 4.58 -14.25
C THR A 129 10.37 5.14 -14.55
N ARG A 130 10.21 5.76 -15.72
CA ARG A 130 8.93 6.32 -16.16
C ARG A 130 7.93 5.21 -16.50
N LEU A 131 8.40 4.14 -17.15
CA LEU A 131 7.60 2.96 -17.46
C LEU A 131 7.03 2.34 -16.18
N LEU A 132 7.89 1.98 -15.22
CA LEU A 132 7.49 1.31 -13.98
C LEU A 132 6.63 2.19 -13.08
N SER A 133 6.94 3.48 -12.98
CA SER A 133 6.13 4.41 -12.18
C SER A 133 4.74 4.65 -12.77
N SER A 134 4.62 4.73 -14.10
CA SER A 134 3.33 4.82 -14.79
C SER A 134 2.56 3.50 -14.69
N LEU A 135 3.24 2.37 -14.87
CA LEU A 135 2.65 1.04 -14.76
C LEU A 135 2.10 0.78 -13.35
N ALA A 136 2.89 1.09 -12.32
CA ALA A 136 2.45 0.94 -10.93
C ALA A 136 1.17 1.73 -10.66
N ARG A 137 1.10 3.00 -11.07
CA ARG A 137 -0.11 3.81 -10.93
C ARG A 137 -1.28 3.24 -11.72
N TRP A 138 -1.05 2.86 -12.97
CA TRP A 138 -2.09 2.32 -13.84
C TRP A 138 -2.72 1.03 -13.27
N ILE A 139 -1.90 0.11 -12.75
CA ILE A 139 -2.36 -1.13 -12.11
C ILE A 139 -3.18 -0.79 -10.87
N LEU A 140 -2.62 0.05 -10.00
CA LEU A 140 -3.24 0.47 -8.75
C LEU A 140 -4.61 1.12 -9.01
N ASP A 141 -4.76 1.96 -10.03
CA ASP A 141 -6.04 2.61 -10.32
C ASP A 141 -7.14 1.63 -10.79
N ARG A 142 -6.79 0.39 -11.16
CA ARG A 142 -7.69 -0.60 -11.76
C ARG A 142 -7.82 -1.90 -10.95
N THR A 143 -7.15 -1.98 -9.81
CA THR A 143 -7.26 -3.10 -8.88
C THR A 143 -7.61 -2.61 -7.48
N ASP A 144 -8.30 -3.45 -6.73
CA ASP A 144 -8.54 -3.31 -5.31
C ASP A 144 -7.45 -3.99 -4.46
N LYS A 145 -6.52 -4.73 -5.08
CA LYS A 145 -5.47 -5.54 -4.43
C LYS A 145 -4.16 -4.77 -4.21
N ASP A 146 -4.24 -3.50 -3.83
CA ASP A 146 -3.08 -2.59 -3.72
C ASP A 146 -1.92 -3.18 -2.90
N THR A 147 -2.25 -3.71 -1.72
CA THR A 147 -1.29 -4.30 -0.77
C THR A 147 -0.71 -5.59 -1.29
N ALA A 148 -1.51 -6.46 -1.92
CA ALA A 148 -1.06 -7.72 -2.50
C ALA A 148 -0.07 -7.50 -3.66
N PHE A 149 -0.40 -6.56 -4.55
CA PHE A 149 0.46 -6.20 -5.68
C PHE A 149 1.78 -5.59 -5.19
N ALA A 150 1.74 -4.71 -4.20
CA ALA A 150 2.95 -4.10 -3.65
C ALA A 150 3.82 -5.06 -2.84
N ALA A 151 3.20 -6.01 -2.13
CA ALA A 151 3.92 -7.08 -1.46
C ALA A 151 4.63 -8.00 -2.47
N ASN A 152 3.96 -8.31 -3.60
CA ASN A 152 4.51 -9.15 -4.65
C ASN A 152 5.58 -8.45 -5.51
N PHE A 153 5.38 -7.17 -5.85
CA PHE A 153 6.26 -6.47 -6.80
C PHE A 153 6.89 -5.22 -6.17
N ALA A 154 8.20 -5.24 -6.03
CA ALA A 154 8.95 -4.19 -5.32
C ALA A 154 8.75 -2.79 -5.91
N PHE A 155 8.67 -2.67 -7.24
CA PHE A 155 8.49 -1.37 -7.92
C PHE A 155 7.15 -0.69 -7.59
N MET A 156 6.16 -1.45 -7.10
CA MET A 156 4.83 -0.91 -6.75
C MET A 156 4.76 -0.35 -5.34
N ARG A 157 5.73 -0.67 -4.46
CA ARG A 157 5.69 -0.34 -3.02
C ARG A 157 5.51 1.14 -2.75
N ILE A 158 6.28 1.99 -3.44
CA ILE A 158 6.22 3.45 -3.23
C ILE A 158 4.86 4.02 -3.67
N ALA A 159 4.32 3.54 -4.81
CA ALA A 159 3.04 4.01 -5.31
C ALA A 159 1.88 3.57 -4.39
N ALA A 160 1.88 2.31 -3.93
CA ALA A 160 0.89 1.78 -3.01
C ALA A 160 0.97 2.44 -1.62
N ALA A 161 2.19 2.62 -1.10
CA ALA A 161 2.43 3.33 0.16
C ALA A 161 1.85 4.75 0.11
N MET A 162 2.12 5.50 -0.96
CA MET A 162 1.57 6.84 -1.14
C MET A 162 0.04 6.87 -1.24
N ARG A 163 -0.60 5.86 -1.84
CA ARG A 163 -2.07 5.74 -1.82
C ARG A 163 -2.60 5.51 -0.41
N VAL A 164 -1.98 4.61 0.35
CA VAL A 164 -2.32 4.33 1.76
C VAL A 164 -2.19 5.61 2.61
N VAL A 165 -1.06 6.32 2.48
CA VAL A 165 -0.82 7.57 3.22
C VAL A 165 -1.82 8.64 2.83
N ARG A 166 -2.08 8.87 1.53
CA ARG A 166 -3.06 9.87 1.07
C ARG A 166 -4.47 9.56 1.55
N SER A 167 -4.89 8.30 1.49
CA SER A 167 -6.20 7.88 1.99
C SER A 167 -6.35 8.14 3.49
N ALA A 168 -5.35 7.78 4.29
CA ALA A 168 -5.33 8.04 5.73
C ALA A 168 -5.31 9.54 6.06
N THR A 169 -4.52 10.33 5.31
CA THR A 169 -4.49 11.78 5.42
C THR A 169 -5.86 12.39 5.14
N MET A 170 -6.56 11.96 4.07
CA MET A 170 -7.90 12.44 3.74
C MET A 170 -8.93 12.05 4.80
N ALA A 171 -8.90 10.82 5.30
CA ALA A 171 -9.75 10.39 6.40
C ALA A 171 -9.52 11.22 7.68
N ASN A 172 -8.26 11.53 8.01
CA ASN A 172 -7.94 12.35 9.19
C ASN A 172 -8.21 13.85 8.98
N LEU A 173 -8.11 14.37 7.76
CA LEU A 173 -8.58 15.71 7.41
C LEU A 173 -10.08 15.82 7.60
N ALA A 174 -10.85 14.87 7.04
CA ALA A 174 -12.30 14.83 7.16
C ALA A 174 -12.72 14.68 8.63
N THR A 175 -12.09 13.78 9.38
CA THR A 175 -12.39 13.59 10.81
C THR A 175 -12.09 14.86 11.62
N GLY A 176 -10.96 15.53 11.34
CA GLY A 176 -10.61 16.80 11.99
C GLY A 176 -11.51 17.98 11.63
N ALA A 177 -12.26 17.91 10.53
CA ALA A 177 -13.20 18.92 10.08
C ALA A 177 -14.65 18.64 10.52
N LEU A 178 -15.05 17.36 10.58
CA LEU A 178 -16.43 16.94 10.80
C LEU A 178 -16.81 16.86 12.28
N PHE A 179 -15.86 16.53 13.17
CA PHE A 179 -16.20 16.33 14.57
C PHE A 179 -15.91 17.58 15.42
N PHE A 180 -17.00 18.20 15.87
CA PHE A 180 -17.00 19.32 16.83
C PHE A 180 -17.09 18.85 18.29
N MET A 181 -17.36 17.56 18.53
CA MET A 181 -17.59 17.01 19.88
C MET A 181 -16.27 16.69 20.58
N PRO A 182 -16.00 17.26 21.77
CA PRO A 182 -14.78 16.96 22.52
C PRO A 182 -14.70 15.47 22.91
N GLY A 183 -13.79 14.72 22.28
CA GLY A 183 -13.40 13.38 22.74
C GLY A 183 -13.78 12.20 21.83
N ALA A 184 -14.70 12.37 20.87
CA ALA A 184 -15.12 11.31 19.96
C ALA A 184 -14.17 11.07 18.77
N ASP A 185 -13.34 12.06 18.42
CA ASP A 185 -12.47 12.03 17.23
C ASP A 185 -11.22 11.16 17.46
N PHE A 186 -10.85 10.98 18.73
CA PHE A 186 -9.60 10.34 19.11
C PHE A 186 -9.54 8.86 18.74
N PRO A 187 -10.58 8.04 18.99
CA PRO A 187 -10.56 6.62 18.60
C PRO A 187 -10.50 6.43 17.08
N VAL A 188 -11.32 7.19 16.32
CA VAL A 188 -11.41 7.05 14.86
C VAL A 188 -10.09 7.43 14.18
N MET A 189 -9.51 8.57 14.49
CA MET A 189 -8.23 8.99 13.87
C MET A 189 -7.06 8.08 14.26
N THR A 190 -7.13 7.49 15.45
CA THR A 190 -6.14 6.54 15.95
C THR A 190 -6.24 5.22 15.18
N MET A 191 -7.45 4.72 14.93
CA MET A 191 -7.67 3.57 14.06
C MET A 191 -7.19 3.82 12.64
N THR A 192 -7.46 5.00 12.07
CA THR A 192 -6.95 5.37 10.73
C THR A 192 -5.42 5.30 10.66
N GLN A 193 -4.72 5.81 11.68
CA GLN A 193 -3.25 5.78 11.72
C GLN A 193 -2.68 4.39 11.96
N LEU A 194 -3.33 3.59 12.83
CA LEU A 194 -2.95 2.20 13.05
C LEU A 194 -3.14 1.38 11.77
N GLY A 195 -4.28 1.52 11.10
CA GLY A 195 -4.57 0.88 9.82
C GLY A 195 -3.60 1.31 8.72
N MET A 196 -3.24 2.60 8.65
CA MET A 196 -2.20 3.09 7.75
C MET A 196 -0.85 2.40 8.02
N MET A 197 -0.41 2.35 9.27
CA MET A 197 0.86 1.72 9.67
C MET A 197 0.87 0.22 9.32
N LEU A 198 -0.24 -0.48 9.60
CA LEU A 198 -0.43 -1.89 9.30
C LEU A 198 -0.40 -2.14 7.78
N LYS A 199 -1.14 -1.37 6.99
CA LYS A 199 -1.11 -1.48 5.52
C LYS A 199 0.26 -1.18 4.93
N LEU A 200 0.97 -0.17 5.46
CA LEU A 200 2.35 0.12 5.05
C LEU A 200 3.28 -1.05 5.38
N ALA A 201 3.17 -1.65 6.58
CA ALA A 201 3.96 -2.83 6.91
C ALA A 201 3.70 -3.98 5.93
N GLY A 202 2.43 -4.24 5.56
CA GLY A 202 2.07 -5.21 4.53
C GLY A 202 2.67 -4.89 3.14
N VAL A 203 2.59 -3.63 2.70
CA VAL A 203 3.19 -3.15 1.44
C VAL A 203 4.69 -3.44 1.36
N PHE A 204 5.42 -3.24 2.47
CA PHE A 204 6.86 -3.49 2.53
C PHE A 204 7.23 -4.91 3.00
N GLY A 205 6.26 -5.82 3.13
CA GLY A 205 6.52 -7.21 3.54
C GLY A 205 7.03 -7.36 4.99
N LYS A 206 6.77 -6.38 5.85
CA LYS A 206 7.19 -6.42 7.25
C LYS A 206 6.21 -7.25 8.10
N PRO A 207 6.69 -8.01 9.10
CA PRO A 207 5.85 -8.89 9.90
C PRO A 207 4.80 -8.10 10.69
N MET A 208 3.55 -8.51 10.52
CA MET A 208 2.34 -7.94 11.13
C MET A 208 2.11 -8.48 12.55
N ARG A 209 3.14 -8.49 13.40
CA ARG A 209 3.11 -9.12 14.73
C ARG A 209 3.09 -8.11 15.87
N VAL A 210 2.57 -8.55 17.02
CA VAL A 210 2.49 -7.78 18.28
C VAL A 210 3.87 -7.35 18.79
N GLU A 211 4.97 -8.01 18.37
CA GLU A 211 6.32 -7.58 18.75
C GLU A 211 6.69 -6.16 18.25
N ARG A 212 5.95 -5.63 17.25
CA ARG A 212 6.06 -4.24 16.78
C ARG A 212 5.07 -3.28 17.43
N ALA A 213 4.48 -3.65 18.57
CA ALA A 213 3.62 -2.74 19.34
C ALA A 213 4.33 -1.42 19.71
N TYR A 214 5.67 -1.37 19.71
CA TYR A 214 6.43 -0.14 19.89
C TYR A 214 6.30 0.82 18.69
N GLU A 215 6.21 0.34 17.44
CA GLU A 215 5.99 1.19 16.25
C GLU A 215 4.61 1.85 16.34
N ALA A 216 3.60 1.06 16.73
CA ALA A 216 2.28 1.57 17.05
C ALA A 216 2.37 2.61 18.18
N ALA A 217 3.02 2.30 19.30
CA ALA A 217 3.15 3.21 20.42
C ALA A 217 3.83 4.54 20.03
N MET A 218 4.87 4.50 19.19
CA MET A 218 5.58 5.69 18.70
C MET A 218 4.69 6.54 17.79
N VAL A 219 3.98 5.92 16.84
CA VAL A 219 3.03 6.60 15.96
C VAL A 219 1.90 7.23 16.79
N LEU A 220 1.36 6.50 17.76
CA LEU A 220 0.30 6.97 18.65
C LEU A 220 0.78 8.11 19.56
N ALA A 221 1.97 8.00 20.14
CA ALA A 221 2.55 9.04 20.98
C ALA A 221 2.80 10.33 20.17
N GLY A 222 3.38 10.21 18.97
CA GLY A 222 3.59 11.34 18.06
C GLY A 222 2.28 11.99 17.63
N ALA A 223 1.28 11.18 17.28
CA ALA A 223 -0.06 11.66 16.94
C ALA A 223 -0.74 12.38 18.11
N LEU A 224 -0.65 11.84 19.34
CA LEU A 224 -1.20 12.46 20.54
C LEU A 224 -0.52 13.80 20.85
N ALA A 225 0.81 13.87 20.72
CA ALA A 225 1.57 15.10 20.91
C ALA A 225 1.15 16.18 19.90
N LEU A 226 1.07 15.83 18.61
CA LEU A 226 0.62 16.74 17.55
C LEU A 226 -0.82 17.22 17.80
N ARG A 227 -1.73 16.32 18.21
CA ARG A 227 -3.12 16.67 18.53
C ARG A 227 -3.22 17.57 19.76
N ALA A 228 -2.42 17.32 20.80
CA ALA A 228 -2.37 18.17 22.00
C ALA A 228 -1.89 19.58 21.66
N GLY A 229 -0.82 19.70 20.87
CA GLY A 229 -0.32 20.97 20.34
C GLY A 229 -1.37 21.69 19.50
N ALA A 230 -1.99 20.99 18.54
CA ALA A 230 -3.03 21.54 17.67
C ALA A 230 -4.21 22.10 18.49
N ARG A 231 -4.62 21.41 19.56
CA ARG A 231 -5.69 21.87 20.46
C ARG A 231 -5.30 23.06 21.31
N ALA A 232 -4.06 23.14 21.77
CA ALA A 232 -3.57 24.30 22.50
C ALA A 232 -3.57 25.55 21.62
N VAL A 233 -3.12 25.42 20.37
CA VAL A 233 -3.08 26.52 19.40
C VAL A 233 -4.48 26.89 18.92
N ALA A 234 -5.32 25.92 18.58
CA ALA A 234 -6.69 26.18 18.11
C ALA A 234 -7.55 26.90 19.16
N ARG A 235 -7.32 26.66 20.45
CA ARG A 235 -7.98 27.41 21.54
C ARG A 235 -7.65 28.91 21.53
N ARG A 236 -6.48 29.29 21.01
CA ARG A 236 -6.08 30.71 20.87
C ARG A 236 -6.67 31.37 19.62
N ILE A 237 -6.99 30.58 18.59
CA ILE A 237 -7.43 31.05 17.28
C ILE A 237 -8.97 31.28 17.21
N GLY A 238 -9.75 30.65 18.08
CA GLY A 238 -11.22 30.81 18.10
C GLY A 238 -11.92 30.02 16.99
N ARG A 239 -12.91 30.63 16.30
CA ARG A 239 -13.78 29.97 15.29
C ARG A 239 -13.04 29.32 14.09
N PRO A 240 -11.94 29.87 13.53
CA PRO A 240 -11.16 29.17 12.50
C PRO A 240 -10.32 27.99 13.03
N GLY A 241 -10.33 27.72 14.34
CA GLY A 241 -9.55 26.65 14.96
C GLY A 241 -9.89 25.24 14.47
N VAL A 242 -11.06 25.03 13.86
CA VAL A 242 -11.45 23.73 13.26
C VAL A 242 -10.67 23.45 11.99
N VAL A 243 -10.54 24.44 11.10
CA VAL A 243 -9.74 24.33 9.87
C VAL A 243 -8.28 24.08 10.22
N PHE A 244 -7.76 24.80 11.21
CA PHE A 244 -6.39 24.59 11.70
C PHE A 244 -6.18 23.16 12.24
N LYS A 245 -7.10 22.64 13.07
CA LYS A 245 -7.01 21.26 13.58
C LYS A 245 -7.05 20.23 12.45
N ALA A 246 -7.94 20.40 11.47
CA ALA A 246 -8.03 19.54 10.31
C ALA A 246 -6.70 19.54 9.53
N LEU A 247 -6.14 20.72 9.23
CA LEU A 247 -4.86 20.84 8.53
C LEU A 247 -3.71 20.18 9.29
N VAL A 248 -3.58 20.42 10.60
CA VAL A 248 -2.53 19.79 11.42
C VAL A 248 -2.72 18.28 11.48
N ALA A 249 -3.95 17.79 11.57
CA ALA A 249 -4.25 16.36 11.53
C ALA A 249 -3.84 15.71 10.19
N GLY A 250 -4.19 16.35 9.07
CA GLY A 250 -3.82 15.90 7.74
C GLY A 250 -2.32 15.89 7.52
N ALA A 251 -1.66 17.03 7.79
CA ALA A 251 -0.22 17.21 7.63
C ALA A 251 0.57 16.25 8.56
N GLY A 252 0.14 16.11 9.81
CA GLY A 252 0.75 15.17 10.75
C GLY A 252 0.65 13.72 10.29
N THR A 253 -0.52 13.31 9.78
CA THR A 253 -0.72 11.95 9.25
C THR A 253 0.12 11.71 7.99
N PHE A 254 0.17 12.69 7.09
CA PHE A 254 0.99 12.63 5.89
C PHE A 254 2.47 12.48 6.24
N GLY A 255 2.99 13.33 7.14
CA GLY A 255 4.38 13.29 7.60
C GLY A 255 4.73 11.97 8.28
N MET A 256 3.87 11.46 9.16
CA MET A 256 4.06 10.15 9.79
C MET A 256 4.07 9.02 8.76
N GLY A 257 3.16 9.06 7.78
CA GLY A 257 3.09 8.09 6.69
C GLY A 257 4.36 8.08 5.82
N CYS A 258 4.88 9.25 5.46
CA CYS A 258 6.14 9.38 4.73
C CYS A 258 7.33 8.88 5.57
N CYS A 259 7.37 9.19 6.87
CA CYS A 259 8.43 8.70 7.77
C CYS A 259 8.40 7.18 7.91
N LEU A 260 7.22 6.59 8.10
CA LEU A 260 7.04 5.14 8.16
C LEU A 260 7.43 4.47 6.83
N SER A 261 7.05 5.07 5.70
CA SER A 261 7.41 4.54 4.37
C SER A 261 8.92 4.54 4.17
N ALA A 262 9.60 5.66 4.46
CA ALA A 262 11.05 5.76 4.39
C ALA A 262 11.77 4.84 5.41
N TYR A 263 11.15 4.64 6.57
CA TYR A 263 11.66 3.72 7.59
C TYR A 263 11.54 2.25 7.18
N TYR A 264 10.42 1.85 6.56
CA TYR A 264 10.21 0.48 6.09
C TYR A 264 10.97 0.15 4.81
N GLU A 265 11.21 1.16 3.96
CA GLU A 265 12.04 1.04 2.77
C GLU A 265 13.51 0.73 3.13
N ARG A 266 13.99 1.25 4.26
CA ARG A 266 15.29 0.88 4.83
C ARG A 266 15.12 -0.46 5.57
N ASP A 267 15.71 -1.53 5.06
CA ASP A 267 15.77 -2.84 5.73
C ASP A 267 16.62 -2.79 7.02
N ILE A 268 16.12 -2.10 8.05
CA ILE A 268 16.75 -2.04 9.36
C ILE A 268 16.41 -3.32 10.13
N ASP A 269 17.44 -4.03 10.59
CA ASP A 269 17.31 -5.21 11.43
C ASP A 269 16.67 -4.84 12.78
N TYR A 270 15.61 -5.56 13.11
CA TYR A 270 14.76 -5.31 14.27
C TYR A 270 15.30 -5.97 15.55
N GLY A 271 16.33 -6.83 15.45
CA GLY A 271 16.93 -7.56 16.57
C GLY A 271 17.32 -6.68 17.75
N PRO A 272 18.14 -5.62 17.56
CA PRO A 272 18.67 -4.82 18.68
C PRO A 272 17.60 -4.08 19.47
N LEU A 273 16.57 -3.55 18.79
CA LEU A 273 15.48 -2.83 19.44
C LEU A 273 14.54 -3.79 20.17
N ASN A 274 14.22 -4.93 19.55
CA ASN A 274 13.36 -5.95 20.13
C ASN A 274 14.01 -6.60 21.36
N ASP A 275 15.34 -6.78 21.37
CA ASP A 275 16.09 -7.30 22.50
C ASP A 275 16.16 -6.31 23.66
N PHE A 276 16.36 -5.02 23.37
CA PHE A 276 16.30 -3.96 24.37
C PHE A 276 14.93 -3.91 25.07
N PHE A 277 13.84 -3.97 24.28
CA PHE A 277 12.48 -3.93 24.83
C PHE A 277 12.03 -5.24 25.47
N ARG A 278 12.47 -6.42 25.00
CA ARG A 278 12.32 -7.68 25.76
C ARG A 278 13.02 -7.60 27.11
N GLY A 279 14.20 -6.99 27.15
CA GLY A 279 14.92 -6.69 28.39
C GLY A 279 14.13 -5.76 29.32
N ALA A 280 13.51 -4.71 28.77
CA ALA A 280 12.67 -3.79 29.55
C ALA A 280 11.35 -4.44 30.03
N TYR A 281 10.68 -5.22 29.18
CA TYR A 281 9.43 -5.92 29.51
C TYR A 281 9.64 -7.02 30.56
N SER A 282 10.71 -7.81 30.43
CA SER A 282 11.06 -8.81 31.44
C SER A 282 11.35 -8.17 32.80
N ARG A 283 12.06 -7.03 32.82
CA ARG A 283 12.31 -6.23 34.04
C ARG A 283 11.03 -5.66 34.65
N ALA A 284 10.14 -5.13 33.82
CA ALA A 284 8.83 -4.64 34.27
C ALA A 284 7.95 -5.77 34.82
N LYS A 285 7.97 -6.95 34.17
CA LYS A 285 7.24 -8.14 34.62
C LYS A 285 7.77 -8.66 35.96
N THR A 286 9.09 -8.62 36.20
CA THR A 286 9.67 -8.95 37.52
C THR A 286 9.33 -7.93 38.60
N LEU A 287 9.14 -6.65 38.25
CA LEU A 287 8.74 -5.60 39.19
C LEU A 287 7.23 -5.59 39.50
N LEU A 288 6.40 -6.08 38.58
CA LEU A 288 4.94 -6.21 38.75
C LEU A 288 4.48 -7.61 39.20
N ALA A 289 5.40 -8.57 39.38
CA ALA A 289 5.06 -9.87 39.91
C ALA A 289 4.64 -9.74 41.40
N PRO A 290 3.43 -10.18 41.80
CA PRO A 290 3.03 -10.15 43.20
C PRO A 290 3.95 -11.07 44.02
N ALA A 291 4.35 -10.59 45.20
CA ALA A 291 5.21 -11.34 46.11
C ALA A 291 4.62 -12.73 46.42
N PRO A 292 5.45 -13.79 46.47
CA PRO A 292 4.96 -15.12 46.79
C PRO A 292 4.31 -15.11 48.18
N GLN A 293 3.05 -15.54 48.25
CA GLN A 293 2.40 -15.78 49.54
C GLN A 293 3.14 -16.93 50.22
N ALA A 294 3.81 -16.62 51.33
CA ALA A 294 4.37 -17.62 52.23
C ALA A 294 3.21 -18.43 52.81
N VAL A 295 3.14 -19.70 52.40
CA VAL A 295 2.27 -20.70 53.04
C VAL A 295 2.99 -21.13 54.31
N VAL A 296 2.40 -20.80 55.46
CA VAL A 296 2.73 -21.40 56.77
C VAL A 296 1.79 -22.56 56.99
#